data_AF-A0A2P6PP92-F1
#
_entry.id   AF-A0A2P6PP92-F1
#
_cell.length_a   1.000
_cell.length_b   1.000
_cell.length_c   1.000
_cell.angle_alpha   90.00
_cell.angle_beta   90.00
_cell.angle_gamma   90.00
#
_symmetry.space_group_name_H-M   'P 1'
#
loop_
_entity.id
_entity.type
_entity.pdbx_description
1 polymer ?
#
loop_
_entity_poly.entity_id
_entity_poly.type
_entity_poly.pdbx_seq_one_letter_code
_entity_poly.pdbx_strand_id
1 'polypeptide(L)'
;MGFPETRGRAKTLLNRYVSGDSGPPPAVFLDRLLDCAKSYVRANRIGDAVDCFNRMVEVEIYASVEYVNIVMTALVRRNMFEEARELYGTMLGRGVGDCATLNVMMRACLKEGKPEAAEEYFRKARGRGIAADAALGLFVRVLIRVWLWYCWVK
;
A
#
# COMPACT_ATOMS: atom_id res chain seq x y z
N MET A 1 22.77 9.21 10.70
CA MET A 1 23.35 9.68 9.42
C MET A 1 22.64 8.98 8.27
N GLY A 2 21.69 9.64 7.60
CA GLY A 2 21.01 9.11 6.42
C GLY A 2 21.67 9.68 5.17
N PHE A 3 22.21 8.82 4.31
CA PHE A 3 22.88 9.24 3.08
C PHE A 3 21.90 10.00 2.14
N PRO A 4 22.31 11.12 1.53
CA PRO A 4 21.49 11.91 0.59
C PRO A 4 21.09 11.18 -0.71
N GLU A 5 21.62 9.98 -0.95
CA GLU A 5 21.56 9.26 -2.22
C GLU A 5 20.22 8.58 -2.55
N THR A 6 19.22 8.69 -1.68
CA THR A 6 18.04 7.83 -1.78
C THR A 6 17.12 8.19 -2.94
N ARG A 7 17.08 9.45 -3.44
CA ARG A 7 16.17 9.85 -4.55
C ARG A 7 16.49 9.17 -5.88
N GLY A 8 17.79 8.99 -6.15
CA GLY A 8 18.26 8.52 -7.44
C GLY A 8 18.30 7.00 -7.56
N ARG A 9 18.27 6.26 -6.45
CA ARG A 9 18.52 4.81 -6.46
C ARG A 9 17.45 4.03 -7.19
N ALA A 10 16.18 4.17 -6.80
CA ALA A 10 15.10 3.42 -7.45
C ALA A 10 14.92 3.82 -8.92
N LYS A 11 15.01 5.12 -9.22
CA LYS A 11 14.92 5.65 -10.59
C LYS A 11 16.05 5.15 -11.48
N THR A 12 17.29 5.17 -10.98
CA THR A 12 18.45 4.62 -11.70
C THR A 12 18.32 3.12 -11.91
N LEU A 13 17.84 2.37 -10.90
CA LEU A 13 17.60 0.93 -11.02
C LEU A 13 16.57 0.65 -12.13
N LEU A 14 15.42 1.32 -12.10
CA LEU A 14 14.36 1.16 -13.10
C LEU A 14 14.85 1.47 -14.51
N ASN A 15 15.60 2.57 -14.69
CA ASN A 15 16.16 2.94 -15.99
C ASN A 15 17.14 1.88 -16.52
N ARG A 16 18.04 1.36 -15.66
CA ARG A 16 18.98 0.30 -16.05
C ARG A 16 18.27 -0.98 -16.50
N TYR A 17 17.19 -1.36 -15.80
CA TYR A 17 16.40 -2.53 -16.15
C TYR A 17 15.72 -2.35 -17.52
N VAL A 18 15.12 -1.18 -17.78
CA VAL A 18 14.44 -0.88 -19.06
C VAL A 18 15.42 -0.78 -20.23
N SER A 19 16.62 -0.26 -20.01
CA SER A 19 17.64 -0.13 -21.06
C SER A 19 18.22 -1.47 -21.54
N GLY A 20 17.87 -2.61 -20.92
CA GLY A 20 18.40 -3.93 -21.29
C GLY A 20 19.90 -4.09 -21.02
N ASP A 21 20.50 -3.13 -20.32
CA ASP A 21 21.87 -3.21 -19.83
C ASP A 21 21.98 -4.40 -18.86
N SER A 22 23.17 -4.95 -18.61
CA SER A 22 23.38 -6.13 -17.75
C SER A 22 22.95 -5.88 -16.29
N GLY A 23 21.64 -5.82 -16.09
CA GLY A 23 20.96 -5.50 -14.86
C GLY A 23 21.00 -6.69 -13.92
N PRO A 24 20.78 -6.44 -12.62
CA PRO A 24 20.68 -7.53 -11.67
C PRO A 24 19.54 -8.47 -12.10
N PRO A 25 19.63 -9.77 -11.76
CA PRO A 25 18.53 -10.71 -11.96
C PRO A 25 17.21 -10.14 -11.40
N PRO A 26 16.04 -10.46 -12.00
CA PRO A 26 14.75 -9.88 -11.61
C PRO A 26 14.44 -9.95 -10.11
N ALA A 27 14.82 -11.03 -9.43
CA ALA A 27 14.63 -11.17 -7.98
C ALA A 27 15.44 -10.11 -7.19
N VAL A 28 16.74 -9.99 -7.49
CA VAL A 28 17.63 -9.01 -6.85
C VAL A 28 17.19 -7.58 -7.15
N PHE A 29 16.63 -7.36 -8.34
CA PHE A 29 16.06 -6.08 -8.72
C PHE A 29 14.85 -5.70 -7.84
N LEU A 30 13.89 -6.61 -7.68
CA LEU A 30 12.70 -6.39 -6.85
C LEU A 30 13.05 -6.21 -5.37
N ASP A 31 14.01 -6.97 -4.85
CA ASP A 31 14.51 -6.81 -3.47
C ASP A 31 15.11 -5.42 -3.23
N ARG A 32 15.89 -4.91 -4.20
CA ARG A 32 16.45 -3.54 -4.09
C ARG A 32 15.37 -2.47 -4.13
N LEU A 33 14.30 -2.66 -4.91
CA LEU A 33 13.16 -1.73 -4.91
C LEU A 33 12.42 -1.75 -3.57
N LEU A 34 12.24 -2.93 -2.99
CA LEU A 34 11.67 -3.10 -1.66
C LEU A 34 12.50 -2.40 -0.58
N ASP A 35 13.82 -2.52 -0.63
CA ASP A 35 14.73 -1.78 0.26
C ASP A 35 14.65 -0.27 0.06
N CYS A 36 14.49 0.19 -1.18
CA CYS A 36 14.27 1.60 -1.47
C CYS A 36 12.97 2.10 -0.80
N ALA A 37 11.86 1.36 -0.90
CA ALA A 37 10.62 1.71 -0.21
C ALA A 37 10.80 1.80 1.31
N LYS A 38 11.43 0.79 1.93
CA LYS A 38 11.75 0.81 3.37
C LYS A 38 12.60 2.03 3.74
N SER A 39 13.60 2.36 2.92
CA SER A 39 14.46 3.53 3.11
C SER A 39 13.69 4.85 3.00
N TYR A 40 12.88 5.03 1.97
CA TYR A 40 12.06 6.23 1.77
C TYR A 40 11.09 6.45 2.92
N VAL A 41 10.40 5.39 3.36
CA VAL A 41 9.46 5.46 4.50
C VAL A 41 10.17 5.90 5.77
N ARG A 42 11.34 5.30 6.08
CA ARG A 42 12.16 5.68 7.24
C ARG A 42 12.67 7.12 7.16
N ALA A 43 12.97 7.59 5.95
CA ALA A 43 13.45 8.96 5.70
C ALA A 43 12.33 10.02 5.63
N ASN A 44 11.07 9.64 5.89
CA ASN A 44 9.92 10.53 5.77
C ASN A 44 9.60 10.99 4.34
N ARG A 45 10.11 10.27 3.34
CA ARG A 45 10.09 10.63 1.91
C ARG A 45 9.05 9.83 1.14
N ILE A 46 7.79 9.92 1.54
CA ILE A 46 6.73 9.06 0.97
C ILE A 46 6.41 9.40 -0.47
N GLY A 47 6.49 10.67 -0.85
CA GLY A 47 6.34 11.08 -2.25
C GLY A 47 7.30 10.34 -3.17
N ASP A 48 8.57 10.17 -2.78
CA ASP A 48 9.53 9.43 -3.60
C ASP A 48 9.22 7.93 -3.67
N ALA A 49 8.57 7.35 -2.66
CA ALA A 49 8.10 5.97 -2.69
C ALA A 49 6.89 5.81 -3.64
N VAL A 50 5.98 6.79 -3.64
CA VAL A 50 4.84 6.82 -4.57
C VAL A 50 5.32 7.06 -6.00
N ASP A 51 6.23 8.00 -6.24
CA ASP A 51 6.84 8.26 -7.55
C ASP A 51 7.54 7.00 -8.09
N CYS A 52 8.23 6.27 -7.21
CA CYS A 52 8.85 4.99 -7.56
C CYS A 52 7.79 3.95 -7.96
N PHE A 53 6.69 3.83 -7.22
CA PHE A 53 5.59 2.95 -7.58
C PHE A 53 4.99 3.32 -8.95
N ASN A 54 4.69 4.60 -9.16
CA ASN A 54 4.16 5.10 -10.43
C ASN A 54 5.12 4.81 -11.59
N ARG A 55 6.43 4.97 -11.36
CA ARG A 55 7.42 4.62 -12.39
C ARG A 55 7.43 3.12 -12.68
N MET A 56 7.33 2.25 -11.67
CA MET A 56 7.20 0.81 -11.89
C MET A 56 5.96 0.49 -12.72
N VAL A 57 4.85 1.18 -12.46
CA VAL A 57 3.61 1.07 -13.23
C VAL A 57 3.83 1.48 -14.69
N GLU A 58 4.46 2.63 -14.95
CA GLU A 58 4.77 3.15 -16.29
C GLU A 58 5.63 2.20 -17.12
N VAL A 59 6.60 1.53 -16.51
CA VAL A 59 7.51 0.59 -17.19
C VAL A 59 7.02 -0.86 -17.13
N GLU A 60 5.74 -1.06 -16.79
CA GLU A 60 5.06 -2.37 -16.73
C GLU A 60 5.70 -3.40 -15.78
N ILE A 61 6.45 -2.92 -14.77
CA ILE A 61 7.01 -3.75 -13.72
C ILE A 61 5.98 -3.90 -12.60
N TYR A 62 5.69 -5.14 -12.23
CA TYR A 62 4.79 -5.46 -11.13
C TYR A 62 5.50 -5.24 -9.79
N ALA A 63 5.01 -4.26 -9.03
CA ALA A 63 5.43 -4.09 -7.64
C ALA A 63 5.03 -5.32 -6.81
N SER A 64 5.95 -5.76 -5.95
CA SER A 64 5.62 -6.83 -5.01
C SER A 64 4.54 -6.35 -4.05
N VAL A 65 3.71 -7.29 -3.59
CA VAL A 65 2.68 -7.04 -2.58
C VAL A 65 3.28 -6.40 -1.32
N GLU A 66 4.48 -6.84 -0.92
CA GLU A 66 5.20 -6.27 0.22
C GLU A 66 5.56 -4.79 -0.01
N TYR A 67 6.07 -4.43 -1.20
CA TYR A 67 6.40 -3.05 -1.55
C TYR A 67 5.17 -2.15 -1.35
N VAL A 68 4.04 -2.57 -1.92
CA VAL A 68 2.83 -1.76 -1.86
C VAL A 68 2.30 -1.65 -0.43
N ASN A 69 2.26 -2.74 0.32
CA ASN A 69 1.82 -2.73 1.71
C ASN A 69 2.66 -1.77 2.58
N ILE A 70 3.97 -1.68 2.34
CA ILE A 70 4.87 -0.73 3.02
C ILE A 70 4.47 0.72 2.72
N VAL A 71 4.31 1.05 1.42
CA VAL A 71 3.98 2.43 1.00
C VAL A 71 2.59 2.82 1.48
N MET A 72 1.58 1.97 1.29
CA MET A 72 0.22 2.23 1.76
C MET A 72 0.14 2.38 3.28
N THR A 73 0.81 1.51 4.05
CA THR A 73 0.84 1.64 5.51
C THR A 73 1.44 2.98 5.92
N ALA A 74 2.49 3.44 5.24
CA ALA A 74 3.09 4.74 5.49
C ALA A 74 2.16 5.91 5.15
N LEU A 75 1.42 5.85 4.04
CA LEU A 75 0.41 6.84 3.65
C LEU A 75 -0.71 6.95 4.69
N VAL A 76 -1.30 5.82 5.10
CA VAL A 76 -2.37 5.78 6.10
C VAL A 76 -1.91 6.30 7.46
N ARG A 77 -0.67 6.01 7.87
CA ARG A 77 -0.10 6.56 9.11
C ARG A 77 -0.02 8.09 9.09
N ARG A 78 0.10 8.69 7.91
CA ARG A 78 0.22 10.14 7.69
C ARG A 78 -1.09 10.82 7.29
N ASN A 79 -2.21 10.10 7.30
CA ASN A 79 -3.52 10.60 6.87
C ASN A 79 -3.57 10.98 5.38
N MET A 80 -2.67 10.44 4.56
CA MET A 80 -2.67 10.60 3.10
C MET A 80 -3.62 9.55 2.49
N PHE A 81 -4.91 9.70 2.78
CA PHE A 81 -5.91 8.67 2.52
C PHE A 81 -6.28 8.55 1.03
N GLU A 82 -6.30 9.66 0.29
CA GLU A 82 -6.61 9.65 -1.14
C GLU A 82 -5.50 8.96 -1.94
N GLU A 83 -4.24 9.28 -1.65
CA GLU A 83 -3.09 8.64 -2.28
C GLU A 83 -3.06 7.13 -1.96
N ALA A 84 -3.47 6.73 -0.75
CA ALA A 84 -3.61 5.32 -0.41
C ALA A 84 -4.70 4.62 -1.24
N ARG A 85 -5.83 5.29 -1.50
CA ARG A 85 -6.92 4.77 -2.35
C ARG A 85 -6.51 4.68 -3.81
N GLU A 86 -5.81 5.66 -4.35
CA GLU A 86 -5.30 5.64 -5.73
C GLU A 86 -4.34 4.47 -5.94
N LEU A 87 -3.42 4.27 -4.99
CA LEU A 87 -2.44 3.20 -5.04
C LEU A 87 -3.11 1.82 -4.90
N TYR A 88 -4.12 1.71 -4.03
CA TYR A 88 -4.98 0.53 -3.92
C TYR A 88 -5.77 0.25 -5.21
N GLY A 89 -6.35 1.28 -5.84
CA GLY A 89 -7.07 1.16 -7.10
C GLY A 89 -6.18 0.64 -8.23
N THR A 90 -4.97 1.17 -8.33
CA THR A 90 -3.96 0.75 -9.33
C THR A 90 -3.57 -0.72 -9.14
N MET A 91 -3.36 -1.14 -7.90
CA MET A 91 -3.12 -2.54 -7.53
C MET A 91 -4.26 -3.47 -7.96
N LEU A 92 -5.49 -3.09 -7.64
CA LEU A 92 -6.68 -3.87 -8.00
C LEU A 92 -6.86 -3.98 -9.51
N GLY A 93 -6.62 -2.89 -10.26
CA GLY A 93 -6.66 -2.90 -11.73
C GLY A 93 -5.65 -3.86 -12.35
N ARG A 94 -4.55 -4.16 -11.65
CA ARG A 94 -3.52 -5.13 -12.05
C ARG A 94 -3.75 -6.55 -11.51
N GLY A 95 -4.84 -6.78 -10.77
CA GLY A 95 -5.12 -8.07 -10.14
C GLY A 95 -4.19 -8.41 -8.97
N VAL A 96 -3.40 -7.45 -8.49
CA VAL A 96 -2.45 -7.64 -7.38
C VAL A 96 -3.09 -7.04 -6.12
N GLY A 97 -3.81 -7.84 -5.35
CA GLY A 97 -4.42 -7.36 -4.10
C GLY A 97 -4.64 -8.52 -3.14
N ASP A 98 -4.10 -8.42 -1.93
CA ASP A 98 -4.18 -9.46 -0.90
C ASP A 98 -4.94 -9.00 0.36
N CYS A 99 -5.14 -9.92 1.31
CA CYS A 99 -5.82 -9.61 2.57
C CYS A 99 -5.10 -8.50 3.36
N ALA A 100 -3.76 -8.45 3.31
CA ALA A 100 -3.00 -7.43 4.02
C ALA A 100 -3.27 -6.03 3.44
N THR A 101 -3.36 -5.92 2.12
CA THR A 101 -3.67 -4.68 1.41
C THR A 101 -5.06 -4.18 1.79
N LEU A 102 -6.05 -5.07 1.83
CA LEU A 102 -7.41 -4.77 2.30
C LEU A 102 -7.42 -4.25 3.75
N ASN A 103 -6.67 -4.90 4.64
CA ASN A 103 -6.60 -4.51 6.05
C ASN A 103 -6.10 -3.08 6.22
N VAL A 104 -5.11 -2.67 5.42
CA VAL A 104 -4.59 -1.31 5.43
C VAL A 104 -5.68 -0.31 5.02
N MET A 105 -6.44 -0.59 3.96
CA MET A 105 -7.53 0.29 3.50
C MET A 105 -8.69 0.39 4.49
N MET A 106 -9.05 -0.72 5.13
CA MET A 106 -10.08 -0.71 6.16
C MET A 106 -9.64 0.12 7.38
N ARG A 107 -8.39 -0.03 7.81
CA ARG A 107 -7.80 0.82 8.86
C ARG A 107 -7.75 2.29 8.47
N ALA A 108 -7.48 2.59 7.19
CA ALA A 108 -7.52 3.94 6.65
C ALA A 108 -8.91 4.57 6.84
N CYS A 109 -9.96 3.87 6.42
CA CYS A 109 -11.35 4.34 6.54
C CYS A 109 -11.76 4.57 7.99
N LEU A 110 -11.39 3.65 8.90
CA LEU A 110 -11.66 3.83 10.33
C LEU A 110 -10.93 5.04 10.92
N LYS A 111 -9.68 5.26 10.52
CA LYS A 111 -8.88 6.42 10.98
C LYS A 111 -9.42 7.75 10.45
N GLU A 112 -10.03 7.73 9.27
CA GLU A 112 -10.71 8.88 8.66
C GLU A 112 -12.11 9.12 9.24
N GLY A 113 -12.61 8.24 10.11
CA GLY A 113 -13.96 8.33 10.68
C GLY A 113 -15.06 7.90 9.71
N LYS A 114 -14.76 7.02 8.75
CA LYS A 114 -15.68 6.50 7.72
C LYS A 114 -15.87 4.98 7.85
N PRO A 115 -16.51 4.47 8.92
CA PRO A 115 -16.69 3.03 9.13
C PRO A 115 -17.53 2.34 8.06
N GLU A 116 -18.50 3.04 7.45
CA GLU A 116 -19.35 2.52 6.37
C GLU A 116 -18.51 2.17 5.14
N ALA A 117 -17.51 3.02 4.84
CA ALA A 117 -16.55 2.76 3.76
C ALA A 117 -15.67 1.55 4.10
N ALA A 118 -15.25 1.40 5.36
CA ALA A 118 -14.49 0.22 5.79
C ALA A 118 -15.29 -1.08 5.60
N GLU A 119 -16.58 -1.06 5.91
CA GLU A 119 -17.49 -2.19 5.70
C GLU A 119 -17.67 -2.52 4.21
N GLU A 120 -17.75 -1.49 3.35
CA GLU A 120 -17.82 -1.68 1.91
C GLU A 120 -16.59 -2.40 1.36
N TYR A 121 -15.38 -2.03 1.81
CA TYR A 121 -14.15 -2.75 1.44
C TYR A 121 -14.22 -4.22 1.86
N PHE A 122 -14.66 -4.51 3.08
CA PHE A 122 -14.81 -5.89 3.56
C PHE A 122 -15.79 -6.70 2.70
N ARG A 123 -16.94 -6.11 2.37
CA ARG A 123 -17.97 -6.75 1.55
C ARG A 123 -17.46 -7.06 0.13
N LYS A 124 -16.77 -6.10 -0.49
CA LYS A 124 -16.16 -6.27 -1.81
C LYS A 124 -15.11 -7.38 -1.81
N ALA A 125 -14.29 -7.48 -0.76
CA ALA A 125 -13.30 -8.54 -0.63
C ALA A 125 -13.93 -9.94 -0.50
N ARG A 126 -14.98 -10.06 0.33
CA ARG A 126 -15.74 -11.31 0.47
C ARG A 126 -16.37 -11.74 -0.86
N GLY A 127 -16.91 -10.79 -1.63
CA GLY A 127 -17.46 -11.05 -2.97
C GLY A 127 -16.41 -11.50 -3.99
N ARG A 128 -15.12 -11.20 -3.76
CA ARG A 128 -13.99 -11.61 -4.60
C ARG A 128 -13.34 -12.92 -4.15
N GLY A 129 -13.87 -13.59 -3.13
CA GLY A 129 -13.29 -14.82 -2.59
C GLY A 129 -11.99 -14.62 -1.80
N ILE A 130 -11.62 -13.37 -1.50
CA ILE A 130 -10.49 -13.08 -0.62
C ILE A 130 -10.89 -13.51 0.80
N ALA A 131 -10.21 -14.51 1.35
CA ALA A 131 -10.40 -14.97 2.72
C ALA A 131 -9.93 -13.89 3.70
N ALA A 132 -10.75 -12.87 3.90
CA ALA A 132 -10.54 -11.92 4.98
C ALA A 132 -10.56 -12.72 6.29
N ASP A 133 -9.46 -12.65 7.05
CA ASP A 133 -9.30 -13.37 8.32
C ASP A 133 -10.55 -13.19 9.19
N ALA A 134 -11.06 -14.28 9.77
CA ALA A 134 -12.22 -14.25 10.66
C ALA A 134 -12.02 -13.27 11.83
N ALA A 135 -10.79 -13.10 12.30
CA ALA A 135 -10.43 -12.13 13.33
C ALA A 135 -10.60 -10.68 12.82
N LEU A 136 -10.28 -10.39 11.56
CA LEU A 136 -10.50 -9.08 10.95
C LEU A 136 -12.00 -8.78 10.80
N GLY A 137 -12.77 -9.77 10.35
CA GLY A 137 -14.23 -9.65 10.25
C GLY A 137 -14.89 -9.36 11.60
N LEU A 138 -14.45 -10.04 12.67
CA LEU A 138 -14.90 -9.75 14.03
C LEU A 138 -14.44 -8.36 14.50
N PHE A 139 -13.17 -8.01 14.27
CA PHE A 139 -12.60 -6.74 14.73
C PHE A 139 -13.31 -5.54 14.10
N VAL A 140 -13.63 -5.63 12.81
CA VAL A 140 -14.35 -4.58 12.07
C VAL A 140 -15.79 -4.49 12.53
N ARG A 141 -16.48 -5.63 12.68
CA ARG A 141 -17.84 -5.65 13.24
C ARG A 141 -17.90 -5.10 14.66
N VAL A 142 -16.94 -5.45 15.51
CA VAL A 142 -16.85 -4.96 16.90
C VAL A 142 -16.53 -3.47 16.92
N LEU A 143 -15.54 -2.99 16.15
CA LEU A 143 -15.21 -1.57 16.10
C LEU A 143 -16.34 -0.72 15.51
N ILE A 144 -17.02 -1.18 14.45
CA ILE A 144 -18.20 -0.50 13.91
C ILE A 144 -19.29 -0.43 14.98
N ARG A 145 -19.57 -1.52 15.71
CA ARG A 145 -20.57 -1.51 16.78
C ARG A 145 -20.19 -0.61 17.95
N VAL A 146 -18.92 -0.60 18.37
CA VAL A 146 -18.42 0.28 19.44
C VAL A 146 -18.46 1.74 19.02
N TRP A 147 -18.13 2.05 17.76
CA TRP A 147 -18.18 3.41 17.22
C TRP A 147 -19.62 3.89 17.01
N LEU A 148 -20.50 3.05 16.46
CA LEU A 148 -21.94 3.35 16.36
C LEU A 148 -22.57 3.57 17.75
N TRP A 149 -22.17 2.78 18.76
CA TRP A 149 -22.59 3.01 20.14
C TRP A 149 -22.07 4.35 20.68
N TYR A 150 -20.80 4.68 20.43
CA TYR A 150 -20.21 5.97 20.80
C TYR A 150 -20.91 7.16 20.12
N CYS A 151 -21.33 7.02 18.86
CA CYS A 151 -22.14 8.02 18.13
C CYS A 151 -23.60 8.08 18.58
N TRP A 152 -24.15 7.02 19.20
CA TRP A 152 -25.53 7.01 19.72
C TRP A 152 -25.62 7.56 21.16
N VAL A 153 -24.50 7.55 21.89
CA VAL A 153 -24.38 8.04 23.28
C VAL A 153 -23.94 9.52 23.35
N LYS A 154 -23.59 10.14 22.22
CA LYS A 154 -23.38 11.59 22.09
C LYS A 154 -24.51 12.22 21.28
#